data_AF-A0A378F5K9-F1
#
_entry.id   AF-A0A378F5K9-F1
#
_cell.length_a   1.000
_cell.length_b   1.000
_cell.length_c   1.000
_cell.angle_alpha   90.00
_cell.angle_beta   90.00
_cell.angle_gamma   90.00
#
_symmetry.space_group_name_H-M   'P 1'
#
loop_
_entity.id
_entity.type
_entity.pdbx_description
1 polymer ?
#
loop_
_entity_poly.entity_id
_entity_poly.type
_entity_poly.pdbx_seq_one_letter_code
_entity_poly.pdbx_strand_id
1 'polypeptide(L)'
;MVIGGAIGIRLAKKVEMTEMPELVAILHSFVGLAAVLVGFNSYLQHETGMEQILVNIHLTEVFLGIFIGAVTFTGSVVAFGKLRGKNFLQAADAAQSP
;
A
#
# COMPACT_ATOMS: atom_id res chain seq x y z
N MET A 1 -1.57 16.15 4.01
CA MET A 1 -2.06 15.74 5.34
C MET A 1 -3.57 15.92 5.49
N VAL A 2 -4.13 17.13 5.39
CA VAL A 2 -5.58 17.37 5.60
C VAL A 2 -6.47 16.52 4.70
N ILE A 3 -6.21 16.52 3.39
CA ILE A 3 -7.03 15.78 2.41
C ILE A 3 -6.92 14.25 2.63
N GLY A 4 -5.69 13.72 2.74
CA GLY A 4 -5.46 12.30 2.97
C GLY A 4 -6.04 11.79 4.29
N GLY A 5 -5.90 12.58 5.36
CA GLY A 5 -6.47 12.26 6.68
C GLY A 5 -8.00 12.29 6.66
N ALA A 6 -8.62 13.28 6.01
CA ALA A 6 -10.07 13.37 5.87
C ALA A 6 -10.65 12.17 5.10
N ILE A 7 -10.02 11.78 3.99
CA ILE A 7 -10.43 10.61 3.20
C ILE A 7 -10.25 9.32 4.01
N GLY A 8 -9.10 9.15 4.67
CA GLY A 8 -8.82 7.97 5.48
C GLY A 8 -9.81 7.77 6.63
N ILE A 9 -10.13 8.84 7.38
CA ILE A 9 -11.11 8.80 8.47
C ILE A 9 -12.52 8.50 7.93
N ARG A 10 -12.89 9.09 6.79
CA ARG A 10 -14.22 8.89 6.20
C ARG A 10 -14.40 7.46 5.68
N LEU A 11 -13.36 6.87 5.10
CA LEU A 11 -13.36 5.46 4.69
C LEU A 11 -13.39 4.53 5.89
N ALA A 12 -12.56 4.77 6.91
CA ALA A 12 -12.49 3.94 8.12
C ALA A 12 -13.81 3.91 8.91
N LYS A 13 -14.57 5.00 8.93
CA LYS A 13 -15.88 5.06 9.59
C LYS A 13 -17.01 4.34 8.86
N LYS A 14 -16.83 3.98 7.58
CA LYS A 14 -17.90 3.44 6.74
C LYS A 14 -17.86 1.92 6.60
N VAL A 15 -16.78 1.28 7.05
CA VAL A 15 -16.54 -0.17 6.87
C VAL A 15 -17.17 -0.97 8.01
N GLU A 16 -17.82 -2.08 7.67
CA GLU A 16 -18.41 -2.99 8.64
C GLU A 16 -17.35 -3.80 9.38
N MET A 17 -17.63 -4.23 10.62
CA MET A 17 -16.66 -4.92 11.49
C MET A 17 -16.10 -6.23 10.88
N THR A 18 -16.80 -6.82 9.89
CA THR A 18 -16.42 -8.05 9.17
C THR A 18 -15.37 -7.80 8.09
N GLU A 19 -15.26 -6.56 7.60
CA GLU A 19 -14.40 -6.14 6.50
C GLU A 19 -13.08 -5.50 7.00
N MET A 20 -12.82 -5.54 8.30
CA MET A 20 -11.58 -5.04 8.91
C MET A 20 -10.30 -5.51 8.16
N PRO A 21 -10.18 -6.78 7.71
CA PRO A 21 -9.01 -7.22 6.93
C PRO A 21 -8.87 -6.54 5.55
N GLU A 22 -9.96 -6.21 4.87
CA GLU A 22 -9.89 -5.62 3.51
C GLU A 22 -9.48 -4.14 3.58
N LEU A 23 -10.04 -3.41 4.55
CA LEU A 23 -9.72 -2.01 4.75
C LEU A 23 -8.24 -1.83 5.11
N VAL A 24 -7.71 -2.72 5.96
CA VAL A 24 -6.29 -2.73 6.31
C VAL A 24 -5.43 -3.06 5.09
N ALA A 25 -5.82 -4.04 4.26
CA ALA A 25 -5.07 -4.39 3.06
C ALA A 25 -4.94 -3.20 2.11
N ILE A 26 -6.03 -2.47 1.84
CA ILE A 26 -6.00 -1.32 0.94
C ILE A 26 -5.27 -0.11 1.56
N LEU A 27 -5.41 0.15 2.87
CA LEU A 27 -4.66 1.21 3.55
C LEU A 27 -3.15 0.97 3.49
N HIS A 28 -2.73 -0.28 3.63
CA HIS A 28 -1.32 -0.66 3.56
C HIS A 28 -0.76 -0.57 2.12
N SER A 29 -1.61 -0.68 1.10
CA SER A 29 -1.18 -0.41 -0.28
C SER A 29 -0.72 1.03 -0.49
N PHE A 30 -1.33 2.02 0.19
CA PHE A 30 -0.89 3.42 0.10
C PHE A 30 0.50 3.63 0.71
N VAL A 31 0.87 2.86 1.73
CA VAL A 31 2.23 2.89 2.32
C VAL A 31 3.25 2.41 1.29
N GLY A 32 2.98 1.28 0.63
CA GLY A 32 3.84 0.76 -0.43
C GLY A 32 4.00 1.73 -1.61
N LEU A 33 2.90 2.34 -2.06
CA LEU A 33 2.93 3.35 -3.12
C LEU A 33 3.72 4.60 -2.71
N ALA A 34 3.57 5.07 -1.47
CA ALA A 34 4.33 6.20 -0.95
C ALA A 34 5.83 5.89 -0.91
N ALA A 35 6.23 4.69 -0.48
CA ALA A 35 7.63 4.26 -0.48
C ALA A 35 8.22 4.24 -1.90
N VAL A 36 7.47 3.75 -2.90
CA VAL A 36 7.91 3.76 -4.31
C VAL A 36 8.08 5.18 -4.83
N LEU A 37 7.11 6.08 -4.57
CA LEU A 37 7.16 7.47 -5.03
C LEU A 37 8.30 8.25 -4.37
N VAL A 38 8.51 8.07 -3.07
CA VAL A 38 9.61 8.70 -2.33
C VAL A 38 10.96 8.17 -2.82
N GLY A 39 11.10 6.85 -3.02
CA GLY A 39 12.32 6.26 -3.56
C GLY A 39 12.64 6.77 -4.97
N PHE A 40 11.64 6.89 -5.85
CA PHE A 40 11.83 7.49 -7.18
C PHE A 40 12.29 8.95 -7.11
N ASN A 41 11.71 9.74 -6.20
CA ASN A 41 12.12 11.12 -6.00
C ASN A 41 13.55 11.21 -5.48
N SER A 42 13.92 10.37 -4.52
CA SER A 42 15.29 10.27 -4.00
C SER A 42 16.29 9.87 -5.08
N TYR A 43 15.94 8.95 -5.96
CA TYR A 43 16.81 8.54 -7.08
C TYR A 43 17.07 9.68 -8.08
N LEU A 44 16.06 10.51 -8.35
CA LEU A 44 16.20 11.67 -9.23
C LEU A 44 17.05 12.78 -8.61
N GLN A 45 17.14 12.83 -7.29
CA GLN A 45 17.90 13.83 -6.56
C GLN A 45 19.38 13.38 -6.46
N HIS A 46 20.14 13.63 -7.52
CA HIS A 46 21.58 13.38 -7.54
C HIS A 46 22.35 14.55 -6.88
N GLU A 47 22.96 14.30 -5.72
CA GLU A 47 23.88 15.27 -5.11
C GLU A 47 25.25 15.19 -5.80
N THR A 48 25.58 16.22 -6.58
CA THR A 48 26.88 16.34 -7.25
C THR A 48 27.96 16.68 -6.23
N GLY A 49 28.82 15.72 -5.89
CA GLY A 49 29.97 15.91 -4.98
C GLY A 49 30.15 14.85 -3.89
N MET A 50 29.29 13.83 -3.84
CA MET A 50 29.39 12.76 -2.83
C MET A 50 30.49 11.74 -3.15
N GLU A 51 31.10 11.20 -2.10
CA GLU A 51 32.04 10.08 -2.20
C GLU A 51 31.36 8.85 -2.82
N GLN A 52 32.10 8.10 -3.64
CA GLN A 52 31.56 7.01 -4.46
C GLN A 52 30.95 5.87 -3.63
N ILE A 53 31.43 5.68 -2.39
CA ILE A 53 30.88 4.71 -1.43
C ILE A 53 29.48 5.16 -0.97
N LEU A 54 29.31 6.45 -0.69
CA LEU A 54 28.03 7.01 -0.22
C LEU A 54 26.94 6.89 -1.29
N VAL A 55 27.30 7.14 -2.55
CA VAL A 55 26.38 6.98 -3.70
C VAL A 55 25.92 5.53 -3.84
N ASN A 56 26.83 4.56 -3.73
CA ASN A 56 26.47 3.14 -3.83
C ASN A 56 25.54 2.68 -2.69
N ILE A 57 25.78 3.14 -1.46
CA ILE A 57 24.91 2.84 -0.31
C ILE A 57 23.53 3.45 -0.53
N HIS A 58 23.46 4.73 -0.91
CA HIS A 58 22.20 5.42 -1.15
C HIS A 58 21.38 4.75 -2.26
N LEU A 59 22.01 4.39 -3.38
CA LEU A 59 21.35 3.68 -4.47
C LEU A 59 20.82 2.31 -4.02
N THR A 60 21.58 1.58 -3.19
CA THR A 60 21.16 0.28 -2.66
C THR A 60 19.99 0.41 -1.69
N GLU A 61 20.02 1.41 -0.81
CA GLU A 61 18.93 1.72 0.12
C GLU A 61 17.65 2.09 -0.61
N VAL A 62 17.74 3.01 -1.58
CA VAL A 62 16.61 3.42 -2.42
C VAL A 62 16.04 2.23 -3.19
N PHE A 63 16.91 1.37 -3.75
CA PHE A 63 16.48 0.17 -4.46
C PHE A 63 15.72 -0.80 -3.54
N LEU A 64 16.25 -1.10 -2.35
CA LEU A 64 15.57 -1.96 -1.38
C LEU A 64 14.23 -1.36 -0.93
N GLY A 65 14.19 -0.05 -0.68
CA GLY A 65 12.98 0.67 -0.29
C GLY A 65 11.87 0.60 -1.35
N ILE A 66 12.21 0.85 -2.61
CA ILE A 66 11.29 0.73 -3.74
C ILE A 66 10.84 -0.73 -3.91
N PHE A 67 11.76 -1.70 -3.81
CA PHE A 67 11.46 -3.12 -3.98
C PHE A 67 10.46 -3.61 -2.93
N ILE A 68 10.72 -3.35 -1.65
CA ILE A 68 9.82 -3.72 -0.55
C ILE A 68 8.48 -2.99 -0.70
N GLY A 69 8.50 -1.70 -1.04
CA GLY A 69 7.30 -0.90 -1.30
C GLY A 69 6.43 -1.48 -2.43
N ALA A 70 7.04 -1.87 -3.55
CA ALA A 70 6.35 -2.44 -4.71
C ALA A 70 5.75 -3.83 -4.42
N VAL A 71 6.48 -4.70 -3.70
CA VAL A 71 5.97 -6.00 -3.26
C VAL A 71 4.80 -5.82 -2.30
N THR A 72 4.90 -4.87 -1.37
CA THR A 72 3.84 -4.54 -0.39
C THR A 72 2.59 -4.04 -1.10
N PHE A 73 2.75 -3.09 -2.03
CA PHE A 73 1.66 -2.58 -2.84
C PHE A 73 0.95 -3.70 -3.61
N THR A 74 1.71 -4.53 -4.33
CA THR A 74 1.16 -5.62 -5.15
C THR A 74 0.47 -6.68 -4.28
N GLY A 75 1.10 -7.07 -3.17
CA GLY A 75 0.52 -8.03 -2.22
C GLY A 75 -0.78 -7.54 -1.61
N SER A 76 -0.84 -6.27 -1.20
CA SER A 76 -2.05 -5.64 -0.67
C SER A 76 -3.18 -5.57 -1.71
N VAL A 77 -2.88 -5.23 -2.97
CA VAL A 77 -3.89 -5.18 -4.04
C VAL A 77 -4.47 -6.57 -4.32
N VAL A 78 -3.63 -7.59 -4.40
CA VAL A 78 -4.09 -8.98 -4.60
C VAL A 78 -4.88 -9.48 -3.40
N ALA A 79 -4.46 -9.17 -2.17
CA ALA A 79 -5.18 -9.53 -0.95
C ALA A 79 -6.56 -8.88 -0.88
N PHE A 80 -6.64 -7.57 -1.17
CA PHE A 80 -7.91 -6.84 -1.26
C PHE A 80 -8.85 -7.47 -2.29
N GLY A 81 -8.36 -7.77 -3.49
CA GLY A 81 -9.14 -8.44 -4.53
C GLY A 81 -9.70 -9.80 -4.10
N LYS A 82 -8.90 -10.61 -3.40
CA LYS A 82 -9.32 -11.92 -2.87
C LYS A 82 -10.39 -11.81 -1.78
N LEU A 83 -10.25 -10.86 -0.86
CA LEU A 83 -11.19 -10.66 0.26
C LEU A 83 -12.54 -10.13 -0.23
N ARG A 84 -12.51 -9.14 -1.13
CA ARG A 84 -13.72 -8.64 -1.78
C ARG A 84 -14.49 -9.69 -2.58
N GLY A 85 -13.81 -10.63 -3.21
CA GLY A 85 -14.44 -11.76 -3.91
C GLY A 85 -15.06 -12.79 -2.95
N LYS A 86 -14.42 -13.06 -1.81
CA LYS A 86 -14.96 -13.97 -0.78
C LYS A 86 -16.21 -13.42 -0.11
N ASN A 87 -16.22 -12.12 0.25
CA ASN A 87 -17.37 -11.51 0.91
C ASN A 87 -18.62 -11.53 0.01
N PHE A 88 -18.46 -11.37 -1.31
CA PHE A 88 -19.56 -11.44 -2.27
C PHE A 88 -20.14 -12.85 -2.41
N LEU A 89 -19.30 -13.89 -2.47
CA LEU A 89 -19.76 -15.28 -2.54
C LEU A 89 -20.46 -15.71 -1.24
N GLN A 90 -19.97 -15.26 -0.10
CA GLN A 90 -20.55 -15.58 1.21
C GLN A 90 -21.90 -14.86 1.43
N ALA A 91 -22.05 -13.63 0.92
CA ALA A 91 -23.32 -12.91 0.92
C ALA A 91 -24.35 -13.53 -0.04
N ALA A 92 -23.92 -14.05 -1.20
CA ALA A 92 -24.79 -14.77 -2.14
C ALA A 92 -25.27 -16.12 -1.57
N ASP A 93 -24.40 -16.85 -0.87
CA ASP A 93 -24.73 -18.13 -0.23
C ASP A 93 -25.65 -17.95 0.99
N ALA A 94 -25.43 -16.89 1.79
CA ALA A 94 -26.30 -16.54 2.93
C ALA A 94 -27.70 -16.05 2.52
N ALA A 95 -27.86 -15.54 1.30
CA ALA A 95 -29.17 -15.19 0.74
C ALA A 95 -29.96 -16.42 0.24
N GLN A 96 -29.33 -17.61 0.23
CA GLN A 96 -29.90 -18.85 -0.30
C GLN A 96 -30.22 -19.90 0.79
N SER A 97 -29.91 -19.62 2.06
CA SER A 97 -30.34 -20.44 3.20
C SER A 97 -31.79 -20.11 3.62
N PRO A 98 -32.71 -21.10 3.65
CA PRO A 98 -34.13 -20.92 3.99
C PRO A 98 -34.41 -20.62 5.47
#